data_AF-A0A7G3ASQ7-F1
#
_entry.id   AF-A0A7G3ASQ7-F1
#
_cell.length_a   1.000
_cell.length_b   1.000
_cell.length_c   1.000
_cell.angle_alpha   90.00
_cell.angle_beta   90.00
_cell.angle_gamma   90.00
#
_symmetry.space_group_name_H-M   'P 1'
#
loop_
_entity.id
_entity.type
_entity.pdbx_description
1 polymer ?
#
loop_
_entity_poly.entity_id
_entity_poly.type
_entity_poly.pdbx_seq_one_letter_code
_entity_poly.pdbx_strand_id
1 'polypeptide(L)'
;MVIFNVLAFLAISSHLRTMFTDPGSVPKGNASDKAIQQMGLREGEVFFKCAKCCSIKPDRAHHCFVCRVCVRKMDHHCPWVNSCIGENNQKFFVLFTLYIAIISAHAIFLTVNQFAHCIRTEWRNCSTYSPPATVIFLLFLTFEALLFAVFTMIMLGTQLNAIWNDETGIEQLKKEEARWVKRSRWKNIQIVFGRFSLAWFSPFTRPMIKTKHENYYYSV
;
A
#
# COMPACT_ATOMS: atom_id res chain seq x y z
N MET A 1 21.79 -4.75 -15.72
CA MET A 1 21.88 -5.33 -14.36
C MET A 1 21.80 -4.29 -13.25
N VAL A 2 22.57 -3.18 -13.27
CA VAL A 2 22.53 -2.15 -12.20
C VAL A 2 21.11 -1.63 -11.93
N ILE A 3 20.36 -1.26 -12.98
CA ILE A 3 18.98 -0.75 -12.85
C ILE A 3 18.08 -1.76 -12.12
N PHE A 4 18.13 -3.03 -12.52
CA PHE A 4 17.34 -4.09 -11.90
C PHE A 4 17.66 -4.24 -10.40
N ASN A 5 18.95 -4.23 -10.03
CA ASN A 5 19.38 -4.35 -8.64
C ASN A 5 18.94 -3.15 -7.79
N VAL A 6 19.02 -1.93 -8.34
CA VAL A 6 18.54 -0.72 -7.64
C VAL A 6 17.03 -0.79 -7.42
N LEU A 7 16.27 -1.16 -8.45
CA LEU A 7 14.82 -1.32 -8.33
C LEU A 7 14.47 -2.42 -7.33
N ALA A 8 15.14 -3.57 -7.38
CA ALA A 8 14.92 -4.68 -6.44
C ALA A 8 15.20 -4.26 -5.00
N PHE A 9 16.29 -3.52 -4.75
CA PHE A 9 16.59 -2.97 -3.43
C PHE A 9 15.49 -2.02 -2.94
N LEU A 10 14.96 -1.14 -3.80
CA LEU A 10 13.87 -0.24 -3.46
C LEU A 10 12.55 -0.98 -3.22
N ALA A 11 12.25 -2.01 -4.01
CA ALA A 11 11.08 -2.87 -3.86
C ALA A 11 11.11 -3.62 -2.51
N ILE A 12 12.24 -4.27 -2.20
CA ILE A 12 12.45 -4.99 -0.93
C ILE A 12 12.36 -4.01 0.25
N SER A 13 13.03 -2.86 0.15
CA SER A 13 12.96 -1.84 1.20
C SER A 13 11.52 -1.35 1.43
N SER A 14 10.76 -1.11 0.36
CA SER A 14 9.35 -0.69 0.44
C SER A 14 8.46 -1.80 1.01
N HIS A 15 8.71 -3.06 0.64
CA HIS A 15 8.00 -4.23 1.16
C HIS A 15 8.22 -4.37 2.66
N LEU A 16 9.48 -4.39 3.12
CA LEU A 16 9.83 -4.47 4.54
C LEU A 16 9.24 -3.30 5.33
N ARG A 17 9.25 -2.08 4.76
CA ARG A 17 8.63 -0.91 5.39
C ARG A 17 7.11 -1.04 5.50
N THR A 18 6.45 -1.63 4.51
CA THR A 18 5.02 -1.93 4.59
C THR A 18 4.71 -2.97 5.67
N MET A 19 5.49 -4.04 5.72
CA MET A 19 5.33 -5.15 6.68
C MET A 19 5.49 -4.69 8.12
N PHE A 20 6.59 -3.98 8.41
CA PHE A 20 7.01 -3.68 9.78
C PHE A 20 6.59 -2.30 10.30
N THR A 21 5.91 -1.50 9.48
CA THR A 21 5.30 -0.26 9.97
C THR A 21 3.90 -0.55 10.50
N ASP A 22 3.63 -0.13 11.74
CA ASP A 22 2.27 -0.14 12.28
C ASP A 22 1.32 0.59 11.33
N PRO A 23 0.22 -0.06 10.88
CA PRO A 23 -0.66 0.49 9.85
C PRO A 23 -1.55 1.65 10.34
N GLY A 24 -1.49 2.01 11.62
CA GLY A 24 -2.42 2.92 12.28
C GLY A 24 -3.29 2.21 13.29
N SER A 25 -2.74 1.26 14.05
CA SER A 25 -3.47 0.48 15.03
C SER A 25 -4.06 1.36 16.14
N VAL A 26 -5.29 1.07 16.54
CA VAL A 26 -5.98 1.70 17.66
C VAL A 26 -5.68 0.91 18.94
N PRO A 27 -5.28 1.57 20.04
CA PRO A 27 -5.03 0.89 21.31
C PRO A 27 -6.26 0.10 21.80
N LYS A 28 -6.04 -1.15 22.21
CA LYS A 28 -7.08 -2.00 22.80
C LYS A 28 -7.41 -1.54 24.21
N GLY A 29 -8.66 -1.77 24.65
CA GLY A 29 -9.09 -1.44 26.01
C GLY A 29 -9.15 0.05 26.33
N ASN A 30 -8.98 0.93 25.34
CA ASN A 30 -9.04 2.38 25.55
C ASN A 30 -10.47 2.89 25.80
N ALA A 31 -11.51 2.04 25.69
CA ALA A 31 -12.89 2.39 26.01
C ALA A 31 -13.19 2.26 27.52
N SER A 32 -12.47 3.03 28.34
CA SER A 32 -12.79 3.23 29.75
C SER A 32 -13.76 4.40 29.94
N ASP A 33 -14.55 4.39 31.03
CA ASP A 33 -15.49 5.48 31.31
C ASP A 33 -14.78 6.84 31.39
N LYS A 34 -13.56 6.87 31.95
CA LYS A 34 -12.71 8.07 31.97
C LYS A 34 -12.34 8.54 30.57
N ALA A 35 -11.93 7.63 29.69
CA ALA A 35 -11.59 7.98 28.30
C ALA A 35 -12.82 8.48 27.54
N ILE A 36 -13.99 7.91 27.80
CA ILE A 36 -15.26 8.34 27.20
C ILE A 36 -15.64 9.74 27.69
N GLN A 37 -15.54 10.01 28.98
CA GLN A 37 -15.83 11.32 29.56
C GLN A 37 -14.84 12.40 29.08
N GLN A 38 -13.57 12.03 28.88
CA GLN A 38 -12.55 12.92 28.32
C GLN A 38 -12.76 13.29 26.85
N MET A 39 -13.60 12.56 26.10
CA MET A 39 -13.92 12.93 24.71
C MET A 39 -14.67 14.26 24.61
N GLY A 40 -15.33 14.71 25.68
CA GLY A 40 -16.06 15.98 25.70
C GLY A 40 -17.21 16.03 24.69
N LEU A 41 -17.86 14.88 24.44
CA LEU A 41 -18.94 14.73 23.48
C LEU A 41 -20.09 15.69 23.81
N ARG A 42 -20.63 16.36 22.80
CA ARG A 42 -21.84 17.18 22.92
C ARG A 42 -23.07 16.29 23.06
N GLU A 43 -24.13 16.81 23.67
CA GLU A 43 -25.41 16.10 23.74
C GLU A 43 -25.88 15.71 22.32
N GLY A 44 -26.11 14.41 22.12
CA GLY A 44 -26.49 13.85 20.82
C GLY A 44 -25.35 13.35 19.93
N GLU A 45 -24.08 13.58 20.29
CA GLU A 45 -22.95 13.02 19.55
C GLU A 45 -22.78 11.51 19.81
N VAL A 46 -22.73 10.74 18.71
CA VAL A 46 -22.60 9.28 18.75
C VAL A 46 -21.15 8.90 18.48
N PHE A 47 -20.59 8.05 19.33
CA PHE A 47 -19.29 7.42 19.10
C PHE A 47 -19.45 5.91 18.89
N PHE A 48 -18.52 5.32 18.14
CA PHE A 48 -18.52 3.89 17.89
C PHE A 48 -17.51 3.18 18.79
N LYS A 49 -17.86 1.97 19.24
CA LYS A 49 -16.96 1.08 19.99
C LYS A 49 -16.75 -0.21 19.21
N CYS A 50 -15.52 -0.71 19.21
CA CYS A 50 -15.24 -2.07 18.80
C CYS A 50 -15.44 -3.01 19.98
N ALA A 51 -16.44 -3.89 19.92
CA ALA A 51 -16.67 -4.89 20.96
C ALA A 51 -15.47 -5.86 21.11
N LYS A 52 -14.86 -6.28 20.00
CA LYS A 52 -13.73 -7.23 19.99
C LYS A 52 -12.44 -6.66 20.57
N CYS A 53 -12.18 -5.37 20.37
CA CYS A 53 -10.97 -4.71 20.89
C CYS A 53 -11.22 -3.96 22.20
N CYS A 54 -12.47 -3.89 22.66
CA CYS A 54 -12.91 -3.02 23.75
C CYS A 54 -12.35 -1.59 23.60
N SER A 55 -12.36 -1.07 22.37
CA SER A 55 -11.74 0.21 22.04
C SER A 55 -12.74 1.19 21.44
N ILE A 56 -12.60 2.47 21.77
CA ILE A 56 -13.26 3.57 21.06
C ILE A 56 -12.73 3.53 19.63
N LYS A 57 -13.64 3.48 18.67
CA LYS A 57 -13.35 3.32 17.25
C LYS A 57 -13.32 4.72 16.63
N PRO A 58 -12.14 5.24 16.25
CA PRO A 58 -12.06 6.50 15.54
C PRO A 58 -12.83 6.44 14.23
N ASP A 59 -13.20 7.61 13.71
CA ASP A 59 -13.81 7.69 12.39
C ASP A 59 -12.95 6.99 11.34
N ARG A 60 -13.60 6.30 10.40
CA ARG A 60 -12.96 5.51 9.31
C ARG A 60 -12.02 4.39 9.78
N ALA A 61 -11.96 4.06 11.07
CA ALA A 61 -11.24 2.88 11.51
C ALA A 61 -12.06 1.62 11.17
N HIS A 62 -11.42 0.46 10.97
CA HIS A 62 -12.12 -0.82 10.85
C HIS A 62 -11.39 -1.92 11.61
N HIS A 63 -12.13 -2.89 12.14
CA HIS A 63 -11.55 -4.04 12.84
C HIS A 63 -11.09 -5.08 11.82
N CYS A 64 -9.79 -5.38 11.77
CA CYS A 64 -9.28 -6.49 11.00
C CYS A 64 -9.41 -7.78 11.82
N PHE A 65 -10.13 -8.77 11.29
CA PHE A 65 -10.25 -10.08 11.96
C PHE A 65 -8.93 -10.85 12.01
N VAL A 66 -8.09 -10.73 10.98
CA VAL A 66 -6.79 -11.42 10.88
C VAL A 66 -5.80 -10.82 11.88
N CYS A 67 -5.60 -9.49 11.86
CA CYS A 67 -4.69 -8.80 12.78
C CYS A 67 -5.26 -8.62 14.19
N ARG A 68 -6.57 -8.88 14.40
CA ARG A 68 -7.29 -8.71 15.67
C ARG A 68 -7.11 -7.35 16.31
N VAL A 69 -7.08 -6.29 15.50
CA VAL A 69 -6.92 -4.90 15.94
C VAL A 69 -7.75 -3.98 15.04
N CYS A 70 -8.19 -2.85 15.58
CA CYS A 70 -8.76 -1.78 14.77
C CYS A 70 -7.63 -0.98 14.12
N VAL A 71 -7.75 -0.71 12.82
CA VAL A 71 -6.78 0.06 12.04
C VAL A 71 -7.47 1.30 11.51
N ARG A 72 -6.83 2.47 11.67
CA ARG A 72 -7.32 3.77 11.17
C ARG A 72 -7.19 3.86 9.65
N LYS A 73 -8.21 4.41 8.99
CA LYS A 73 -8.35 4.43 7.52
C LYS A 73 -7.93 3.09 6.91
N MET A 74 -8.46 2.01 7.46
CA MET A 74 -8.11 0.66 7.02
C MET A 74 -8.60 0.46 5.59
N ASP A 75 -7.69 0.11 4.70
CA ASP A 75 -8.03 -0.22 3.32
C ASP A 75 -8.31 -1.71 3.17
N HIS A 76 -7.32 -2.56 3.49
CA HIS A 76 -7.49 -4.01 3.48
C HIS A 76 -6.44 -4.70 4.36
N HIS A 77 -6.62 -6.00 4.59
CA HIS A 77 -5.54 -6.86 5.06
C HIS A 77 -4.86 -7.48 3.85
N CYS A 78 -3.54 -7.33 3.74
CA CYS A 78 -2.77 -7.85 2.62
C CYS A 78 -1.92 -9.05 3.09
N PRO A 79 -2.25 -10.28 2.68
CA PRO A 79 -1.47 -11.46 3.07
C PRO A 79 0.00 -11.39 2.61
N TRP A 80 0.24 -10.75 1.45
CA TRP A 80 1.57 -10.64 0.83
C TRP A 80 2.57 -9.77 1.59
N VAL A 81 2.07 -8.90 2.47
CA VAL A 81 2.89 -8.08 3.38
C VAL A 81 2.62 -8.43 4.85
N ASN A 82 1.86 -9.50 5.10
CA ASN A 82 1.49 -9.98 6.44
C ASN A 82 1.04 -8.84 7.38
N SER A 83 0.30 -7.86 6.86
CA SER A 83 -0.09 -6.66 7.60
C SER A 83 -1.34 -6.02 6.98
N CYS A 84 -2.00 -5.17 7.75
CA CYS A 84 -3.03 -4.30 7.19
C CYS A 84 -2.40 -3.16 6.40
N ILE A 85 -3.09 -2.69 5.38
CA ILE A 85 -2.81 -1.42 4.73
C ILE A 85 -3.73 -0.36 5.34
N GLY A 86 -3.13 0.64 5.96
CA GLY A 86 -3.83 1.75 6.61
C GLY A 86 -3.05 3.05 6.44
N GLU A 87 -3.50 4.12 7.09
CA GLU A 87 -2.95 5.47 6.87
C GLU A 87 -1.43 5.59 7.07
N ASN A 88 -0.85 4.83 8.01
CA ASN A 88 0.56 4.99 8.38
C ASN A 88 1.53 4.24 7.47
N ASN A 89 1.06 3.25 6.71
CA ASN A 89 1.89 2.43 5.82
C ASN A 89 1.44 2.45 4.35
N GLN A 90 0.35 3.14 4.01
CA GLN A 90 -0.16 3.27 2.63
C GLN A 90 0.91 3.76 1.65
N LYS A 91 1.74 4.74 2.04
CA LYS A 91 2.86 5.23 1.22
C LYS A 91 3.81 4.09 0.82
N PHE A 92 4.23 3.28 1.79
CA PHE A 92 5.18 2.18 1.54
C PHE A 92 4.57 1.11 0.67
N PHE A 93 3.27 0.83 0.84
CA PHE A 93 2.56 -0.12 0.00
C PHE A 93 2.47 0.35 -1.46
N VAL A 94 2.17 1.63 -1.69
CA VAL A 94 2.18 2.21 -3.05
C VAL A 94 3.57 2.17 -3.68
N LEU A 95 4.62 2.46 -2.91
CA LEU A 95 5.99 2.35 -3.43
C LEU A 95 6.37 0.90 -3.74
N PHE A 96 5.97 -0.04 -2.89
CA PHE A 96 6.18 -1.47 -3.14
C PHE A 96 5.53 -1.92 -4.45
N THR A 97 4.24 -1.61 -4.66
CA THR A 97 3.54 -2.01 -5.90
C THR A 97 4.10 -1.30 -7.12
N LEU A 98 4.48 -0.01 -7.01
CA LEU A 98 5.16 0.73 -8.07
C LEU A 98 6.49 0.08 -8.48
N TYR A 99 7.36 -0.23 -7.53
CA TYR A 99 8.66 -0.80 -7.86
C TYR A 99 8.55 -2.21 -8.43
N ILE A 100 7.64 -3.05 -7.94
CA ILE A 100 7.40 -4.36 -8.55
C ILE A 100 6.84 -4.22 -9.98
N ALA A 101 5.93 -3.27 -10.22
CA ALA A 101 5.43 -3.03 -11.58
C ALA A 101 6.56 -2.62 -12.55
N ILE A 102 7.45 -1.72 -12.12
CA ILE A 102 8.61 -1.28 -12.93
C ILE A 102 9.59 -2.44 -13.14
N ILE A 103 9.90 -3.24 -12.11
CA ILE A 103 10.77 -4.41 -12.23
C ILE A 103 10.18 -5.43 -13.21
N SER A 104 8.88 -5.67 -13.12
CA SER A 104 8.17 -6.62 -13.97
C SER A 104 8.19 -6.18 -15.43
N ALA A 105 7.92 -4.89 -15.71
CA ALA A 105 8.04 -4.32 -17.04
C ALA A 105 9.48 -4.38 -17.58
N HIS A 106 10.47 -4.09 -16.74
CA HIS A 106 11.88 -4.20 -17.09
C HIS A 106 12.29 -5.67 -17.36
N ALA A 107 11.78 -6.63 -16.59
CA ALA A 107 12.03 -8.05 -16.80
C ALA A 107 11.44 -8.52 -18.15
N ILE A 108 10.19 -8.13 -18.47
CA ILE A 108 9.59 -8.40 -19.80
C ILE A 108 10.44 -7.81 -20.91
N PHE A 109 10.88 -6.56 -20.77
CA PHE A 109 11.77 -5.95 -21.75
C PHE A 109 13.05 -6.76 -21.95
N LEU A 110 13.71 -7.18 -20.87
CA LEU A 110 14.92 -8.00 -20.95
C LEU A 110 14.67 -9.37 -21.59
N THR A 111 13.60 -10.08 -21.22
CA THR A 111 13.32 -11.41 -21.78
C THR A 111 12.93 -11.34 -23.25
N VAL A 112 12.16 -10.33 -23.67
CA VAL A 112 11.81 -10.11 -25.08
C VAL A 112 13.05 -9.78 -25.91
N ASN A 113 13.95 -8.92 -25.40
CA ASN A 113 15.20 -8.62 -26.11
C ASN A 113 16.11 -9.85 -26.21
N GLN A 114 16.22 -10.65 -25.14
CA GLN A 114 16.99 -11.89 -25.18
C GLN A 114 16.41 -12.89 -26.17
N PHE A 115 15.08 -13.03 -26.21
CA PHE A 115 14.40 -13.89 -27.17
C PHE A 115 14.64 -13.42 -28.61
N ALA A 116 14.50 -12.12 -28.88
CA ALA A 116 14.78 -11.54 -30.20
C ALA A 116 16.26 -11.70 -30.59
N HIS A 117 17.18 -11.60 -29.64
CA HIS A 117 18.59 -11.86 -29.86
C HIS A 117 18.83 -13.32 -30.26
N CYS A 118 18.29 -14.29 -29.51
CA CYS A 118 18.38 -15.73 -29.82
C CYS A 118 17.72 -16.14 -31.14
N ILE A 119 16.74 -15.38 -31.64
CA ILE A 119 16.16 -15.60 -32.97
C ILE A 119 17.10 -15.09 -34.07
N ARG A 120 17.74 -13.94 -33.85
CA ARG A 120 18.65 -13.32 -34.82
C ARG A 120 20.00 -14.03 -34.90
N THR A 121 20.45 -14.62 -33.80
CA THR A 121 21.67 -15.42 -33.71
C THR A 121 21.33 -16.91 -33.68
N GLU A 122 22.33 -17.77 -33.75
CA GLU A 122 22.10 -19.19 -33.51
C GLU A 122 21.79 -19.44 -32.03
N TRP A 123 20.70 -20.13 -31.75
CA TRP A 123 20.27 -20.49 -30.40
C TRP A 123 21.37 -21.17 -29.55
N ARG A 124 22.30 -21.88 -30.18
CA ARG A 124 23.44 -22.53 -29.51
C ARG A 124 24.46 -21.54 -28.94
N ASN A 125 24.52 -20.32 -29.48
CA ASN A 125 25.51 -19.31 -29.14
C ASN A 125 24.91 -18.14 -28.33
N CYS A 126 23.59 -18.08 -28.15
CA CYS A 126 22.94 -16.94 -27.50
C CYS A 126 22.91 -17.00 -25.96
N SER A 127 23.20 -18.16 -25.36
CA SER A 127 23.19 -18.37 -23.90
C SER A 127 24.12 -19.49 -23.47
N THR A 128 24.55 -19.47 -22.19
CA THR A 128 25.32 -20.56 -21.57
C THR A 128 24.53 -21.87 -21.43
N TYR A 129 23.21 -21.80 -21.40
CA TYR A 129 22.33 -22.97 -21.30
C TYR A 129 22.02 -23.58 -22.67
N SER A 130 21.54 -24.83 -22.67
CA SER A 130 21.08 -25.48 -23.90
C SER A 130 19.86 -24.75 -24.49
N PRO A 131 19.67 -24.75 -25.82
CA PRO A 131 18.54 -24.06 -26.45
C PRO A 131 17.16 -24.39 -25.84
N PRO A 132 16.81 -25.67 -25.56
CA PRO A 132 15.54 -25.99 -24.91
C PRO A 132 15.41 -25.39 -23.51
N ALA A 133 16.48 -25.43 -22.71
CA ALA A 133 16.49 -24.86 -21.36
C ALA A 133 16.32 -23.34 -21.40
N THR A 134 16.99 -22.65 -22.32
CA THR A 134 16.87 -21.21 -22.51
C THR A 134 15.45 -20.80 -22.89
N VAL A 135 14.81 -21.52 -23.81
CA VAL A 135 13.40 -21.26 -24.16
C VAL A 135 12.50 -21.44 -22.95
N ILE A 136 12.67 -22.52 -22.21
CA ILE A 136 11.88 -22.80 -21.00
C ILE A 136 12.05 -21.67 -19.97
N PHE A 137 13.27 -21.26 -19.66
CA PHE A 137 13.52 -20.16 -18.72
C PHE A 137 12.93 -18.83 -19.18
N LEU A 138 13.06 -18.49 -20.47
CA LEU A 138 12.47 -17.26 -21.01
C LEU A 138 10.95 -17.27 -20.93
N LEU A 139 10.30 -18.40 -21.19
CA LEU A 139 8.85 -18.54 -21.08
C LEU A 139 8.40 -18.38 -19.62
N PHE A 140 9.04 -19.07 -18.68
CA PHE A 140 8.72 -18.96 -17.25
C PHE A 140 8.90 -17.55 -16.71
N LEU A 141 10.06 -16.92 -16.98
CA LEU A 141 10.36 -15.57 -16.52
C LEU A 141 9.41 -14.53 -17.13
N THR A 142 9.05 -14.68 -18.40
CA THR A 142 8.11 -13.76 -19.06
C THR A 142 6.70 -13.92 -18.49
N PHE A 143 6.26 -15.16 -18.27
CA PHE A 143 4.95 -15.44 -17.66
C PHE A 143 4.86 -14.89 -16.23
N GLU A 144 5.87 -15.14 -15.40
CA GLU A 144 5.97 -14.61 -14.04
C GLU A 144 5.93 -13.08 -14.04
N ALA A 145 6.77 -12.45 -14.87
CA ALA A 145 6.82 -10.99 -14.96
C ALA A 145 5.50 -10.40 -15.45
N LEU A 146 4.79 -11.05 -16.37
CA LEU A 146 3.48 -10.61 -16.82
C LEU A 146 2.42 -10.70 -15.71
N LEU A 147 2.40 -11.81 -14.96
CA LEU A 147 1.49 -12.00 -13.83
C LEU A 147 1.69 -10.90 -12.78
N PHE A 148 2.94 -10.68 -12.36
CA PHE A 148 3.25 -9.64 -11.38
C PHE A 148 2.99 -8.23 -11.93
N ALA A 149 3.28 -7.95 -13.21
CA ALA A 149 2.97 -6.67 -13.82
C ALA A 149 1.47 -6.36 -13.77
N VAL A 150 0.62 -7.29 -14.21
CA VAL A 150 -0.83 -7.08 -14.21
C VAL A 150 -1.36 -6.90 -12.79
N PHE A 151 -0.99 -7.81 -11.88
CA PHE A 151 -1.43 -7.76 -10.49
C PHE A 151 -1.03 -6.44 -9.81
N THR A 152 0.23 -6.03 -9.94
CA THR A 152 0.73 -4.82 -9.28
C THR A 152 0.26 -3.53 -9.93
N MET A 153 0.02 -3.50 -11.24
CA MET A 153 -0.59 -2.35 -11.91
C MET A 153 -2.03 -2.13 -11.46
N ILE A 154 -2.82 -3.20 -11.31
CA ILE A 154 -4.19 -3.09 -10.77
C ILE A 154 -4.14 -2.55 -9.34
N MET A 155 -3.32 -3.16 -8.47
CA MET A 155 -3.20 -2.74 -7.07
C MET A 155 -2.66 -1.30 -6.94
N LEU A 156 -1.71 -0.90 -7.79
CA LEU A 156 -1.22 0.48 -7.82
C LEU A 156 -2.33 1.45 -8.24
N GLY A 157 -3.08 1.12 -9.29
CA GLY A 157 -4.21 1.92 -9.78
C GLY A 157 -5.30 2.11 -8.73
N THR A 158 -5.70 1.03 -8.04
CA THR A 158 -6.71 1.11 -6.98
C THR A 158 -6.23 1.95 -5.81
N GLN A 159 -4.97 1.80 -5.37
CA GLN A 159 -4.43 2.63 -4.29
C GLN A 159 -4.32 4.10 -4.68
N LEU A 160 -3.88 4.41 -5.91
CA LEU A 160 -3.81 5.80 -6.38
C LEU A 160 -5.20 6.41 -6.49
N ASN A 161 -6.21 5.66 -6.94
CA ASN A 161 -7.60 6.11 -6.97
C ASN A 161 -8.17 6.34 -5.56
N ALA A 162 -7.90 5.43 -4.62
CA ALA A 162 -8.28 5.57 -3.21
C ALA A 162 -7.71 6.85 -2.60
N ILE A 163 -6.43 7.13 -2.85
CA ILE A 163 -5.76 8.37 -2.41
C ILE A 163 -6.38 9.58 -3.11
N TRP A 164 -6.61 9.51 -4.42
CA TRP A 164 -7.15 10.62 -5.21
C TRP A 164 -8.52 11.07 -4.69
N ASN A 165 -9.40 10.13 -4.37
CA ASN A 165 -10.76 10.40 -3.90
C ASN A 165 -10.87 10.50 -2.35
N ASP A 166 -9.78 10.25 -1.61
CA ASP A 166 -9.76 10.11 -0.13
C ASP A 166 -10.80 9.10 0.38
N GLU A 167 -10.89 7.96 -0.29
CA GLU A 167 -11.84 6.87 -0.01
C GLU A 167 -11.06 5.54 0.07
N THR A 168 -11.25 4.79 1.16
CA THR A 168 -10.62 3.46 1.34
C THR A 168 -11.41 2.36 0.62
N GLY A 169 -10.78 1.22 0.34
CA GLY A 169 -11.47 0.07 -0.26
C GLY A 169 -12.68 -0.42 0.54
N ILE A 170 -12.64 -0.35 1.88
CA ILE A 170 -13.80 -0.71 2.72
C ILE A 170 -14.94 0.30 2.56
N GLU A 171 -14.63 1.60 2.55
CA GLU A 171 -15.61 2.67 2.37
C GLU A 171 -16.31 2.53 1.01
N GLN A 172 -15.53 2.28 -0.04
CA GLN A 172 -16.04 2.07 -1.40
C GLN A 172 -16.97 0.86 -1.49
N LEU A 173 -16.59 -0.28 -0.92
CA LEU A 173 -17.40 -1.50 -0.95
C LEU A 173 -18.70 -1.37 -0.16
N LYS A 174 -18.67 -0.62 0.94
CA LYS A 174 -19.85 -0.36 1.77
C LYS A 174 -20.72 0.79 1.26
N LYS A 175 -20.24 1.52 0.25
CA LYS A 175 -20.88 2.76 -0.24
C LYS A 175 -21.12 3.74 0.91
N GLU A 176 -20.13 3.89 1.79
CA GLU A 176 -20.22 4.83 2.90
C GLU A 176 -20.25 6.27 2.34
N GLU A 177 -21.30 7.03 2.67
CA GLU A 177 -21.36 8.43 2.28
C GLU A 177 -20.29 9.22 3.03
N ALA A 178 -19.47 9.98 2.29
CA ALA A 178 -18.39 10.76 2.88
C ALA A 178 -18.95 11.84 3.82
N ARG A 179 -18.74 11.65 5.13
CA ARG A 179 -19.13 12.62 6.17
C ARG A 179 -18.03 13.65 6.48
N TRP A 180 -16.84 13.45 5.93
CA TRP A 180 -15.69 14.33 6.12
C TRP A 180 -15.61 15.44 5.08
N VAL A 181 -14.90 16.51 5.43
CA VAL A 181 -14.66 17.65 4.54
C VAL A 181 -13.87 17.21 3.32
N LYS A 182 -14.49 17.35 2.13
CA LYS A 182 -13.83 17.09 0.85
C LYS A 182 -12.68 18.08 0.64
N ARG A 183 -11.51 17.55 0.33
CA ARG A 183 -10.29 18.30 0.05
C ARG A 183 -9.95 18.22 -1.43
N SER A 184 -9.04 19.08 -1.88
CA SER A 184 -8.53 18.94 -3.24
C SER A 184 -7.76 17.62 -3.42
N ARG A 185 -7.90 17.00 -4.59
CA ARG A 185 -7.22 15.75 -4.95
C ARG A 185 -5.70 15.80 -4.70
N TRP A 186 -5.08 16.94 -5.03
CA TRP A 186 -3.66 17.16 -4.77
C TRP A 186 -3.32 17.14 -3.28
N LYS A 187 -4.19 17.71 -2.42
CA LYS A 187 -3.99 17.69 -0.98
C LYS A 187 -4.03 16.27 -0.43
N ASN A 188 -4.86 15.40 -0.99
CA ASN A 188 -4.93 13.99 -0.58
C ASN A 188 -3.62 13.26 -0.86
N ILE A 189 -3.05 13.44 -2.06
CA ILE A 189 -1.71 12.90 -2.39
C ILE A 189 -0.65 13.45 -1.42
N GLN A 190 -0.66 14.76 -1.14
CA GLN A 190 0.30 15.36 -0.23
C GLN A 190 0.20 14.87 1.22
N ILE A 191 -0.97 14.39 1.66
CA ILE A 191 -1.12 13.79 2.99
C ILE A 191 -0.35 12.47 3.06
N VAL A 192 -0.39 11.66 2.00
CA VAL A 192 0.27 10.34 1.94
C VAL A 192 1.76 10.46 1.63
N PHE A 193 2.14 11.35 0.70
CA PHE A 193 3.53 11.43 0.23
C PHE A 193 4.32 12.62 0.78
N GLY A 194 3.65 13.61 1.38
CA GLY A 194 4.23 14.88 1.79
C GLY A 194 4.29 15.91 0.65
N ARG A 195 5.03 17.00 0.84
CA ARG A 195 5.29 17.96 -0.24
C ARG A 195 6.11 17.31 -1.36
N PHE A 196 5.78 17.63 -2.61
CA PHE A 196 6.45 17.05 -3.77
C PHE A 196 7.97 17.26 -3.69
N SER A 197 8.71 16.15 -3.74
CA SER A 197 10.17 16.07 -3.65
C SER A 197 10.62 14.66 -4.00
N LEU A 198 11.93 14.44 -4.16
CA LEU A 198 12.50 13.09 -4.37
C LEU A 198 12.15 12.10 -3.23
N ALA A 199 11.80 12.61 -2.04
CA ALA A 199 11.36 11.79 -0.91
C ALA A 199 10.05 11.02 -1.20
N TRP A 200 9.26 11.43 -2.21
CA TRP A 200 8.07 10.68 -2.63
C TRP A 200 8.41 9.25 -3.01
N PHE A 201 9.53 9.08 -3.69
CA PHE A 201 10.05 7.80 -4.18
C PHE A 201 11.01 7.13 -3.17
N SER A 202 11.12 7.64 -1.94
CA SER A 202 12.02 7.05 -0.95
C SER A 202 11.24 6.28 0.10
N PRO A 203 11.45 4.96 0.26
CA PRO A 203 10.84 4.18 1.33
C PRO A 203 11.43 4.53 2.71
N PHE A 204 12.53 5.30 2.75
CA PHE A 204 13.20 5.68 3.99
C PHE A 204 12.57 6.92 4.64
N THR A 205 11.77 7.67 3.90
CA THR A 205 11.15 8.90 4.38
C THR A 205 9.70 8.70 4.77
N ARG A 206 9.31 9.20 5.95
CA ARG A 206 7.91 9.34 6.36
C ARG A 206 7.45 10.75 6.03
N PRO A 207 6.24 10.96 5.52
CA PRO A 207 5.66 12.29 5.46
C PRO A 207 5.60 12.86 6.89
N MET A 208 6.06 14.09 7.09
CA MET A 208 5.86 14.78 8.36
C MET A 208 4.38 15.10 8.50
N ILE A 209 3.65 14.25 9.23
CA ILE A 209 2.29 14.56 9.66
C ILE A 209 2.42 15.66 10.69
N LYS A 210 2.12 16.91 10.31
CA LYS A 210 1.87 17.96 11.32
C LYS A 210 0.69 17.46 12.17
N THR A 211 0.98 17.03 13.38
CA THR A 211 0.05 16.67 14.45
C THR A 211 -0.82 17.88 14.80
N LYS A 212 -1.79 18.17 13.93
CA LYS A 212 -3.02 18.87 14.32
C LYS A 212 -4.23 17.93 14.31
N HIS A 213 -3.99 16.64 14.08
CA HIS A 213 -5.02 15.61 13.97
C HIS A 213 -5.45 15.01 15.31
N GLU A 214 -4.77 15.30 16.43
CA GLU A 214 -5.23 14.85 17.75
C GLU A 214 -6.61 15.41 18.11
N ASN A 215 -6.96 16.62 17.62
CA ASN A 215 -8.28 17.21 17.85
C ASN A 215 -9.37 16.69 16.89
N TYR A 216 -9.02 15.91 15.87
CA TYR A 216 -9.97 15.35 14.88
C TYR A 216 -10.38 13.90 15.18
N TYR A 217 -9.81 13.26 16.20
CA TYR A 217 -10.26 11.91 16.60
C TYR A 217 -11.65 11.92 17.26
N TYR A 218 -12.17 13.10 17.61
CA TYR A 218 -13.47 13.29 18.26
C TYR A 218 -14.34 14.40 17.62
N SER A 219 -13.90 15.05 16.55
CA SER A 219 -14.75 16.02 15.85
C SER A 219 -15.40 15.39 14.63
N VAL A 220 -16.73 15.23 14.73
CA VAL A 220 -17.65 15.23 13.60
C VAL A 220 -17.64 16.62 12.96
#